data_AF-A0A540LEU8-F1
#
_entry.id   AF-A0A540LEU8-F1
#
_cell.length_a   1.000
_cell.length_b   1.000
_cell.length_c   1.000
_cell.angle_alpha   90.00
_cell.angle_beta   90.00
_cell.angle_gamma   90.00
#
_symmetry.space_group_name_H-M   'P 1'
#
loop_
_entity.id
_entity.type
_entity.pdbx_description
1 polymer ?
#
loop_
_entity_poly.entity_id
_entity_poly.type
_entity_poly.pdbx_seq_one_letter_code
_entity_poly.pdbx_strand_id
1 'polypeptide(L)'
;MEDPNLLKPLTPAPFPNPNLVDQWISASKINETEVGGRFRPLSEITEVCQRCKEHIEWKRRYGKYKTLTEPAKCQRCTKRTVRQSHHKLCAACAKEQRVCAKCCCCIEQIVGKDLAEVESKQK
;
A
#
# COMPACT_ATOMS: atom_id res chain seq x y z
N MET A 1 20.12 -43.12 -12.16
CA MET A 1 18.80 -43.10 -11.50
C MET A 1 18.72 -41.75 -10.82
N GLU A 2 18.29 -40.73 -11.58
CA GLU A 2 18.28 -39.35 -11.09
C GLU A 2 16.89 -39.06 -10.51
N ASP A 3 16.90 -38.51 -9.31
CA ASP A 3 15.78 -38.42 -8.39
C ASP A 3 14.64 -37.53 -8.95
N PRO A 4 13.38 -38.02 -9.04
CA PRO A 4 12.26 -37.24 -9.58
C PRO A 4 11.71 -36.17 -8.63
N ASN A 5 12.36 -35.87 -7.50
CA ASN A 5 11.96 -34.79 -6.60
C ASN A 5 12.90 -33.58 -6.66
N LEU A 6 13.21 -33.12 -7.88
CA LEU A 6 13.81 -31.81 -8.07
C LEU A 6 12.74 -30.74 -7.77
N LEU A 7 12.82 -30.22 -6.55
CA LEU A 7 12.09 -29.07 -6.04
C LEU A 7 12.23 -27.90 -7.02
N LYS A 8 11.27 -27.74 -7.92
CA LYS A 8 11.18 -26.56 -8.80
C LYS A 8 11.13 -25.31 -7.91
N PRO A 9 12.09 -24.38 -8.03
CA PRO A 9 12.01 -23.13 -7.29
C PRO A 9 10.73 -22.43 -7.72
N LEU A 10 9.90 -22.05 -6.74
CA LEU A 10 8.76 -21.18 -6.98
C LEU A 10 9.30 -19.85 -7.49
N THR A 11 9.46 -19.72 -8.80
CA THR A 11 9.74 -18.43 -9.42
C THR A 11 8.55 -17.53 -9.08
N PRO A 12 8.78 -16.32 -8.52
CA PRO A 12 7.68 -15.40 -8.28
C PRO A 12 7.01 -15.11 -9.62
N ALA A 13 5.69 -15.30 -9.69
CA ALA A 13 4.91 -15.03 -10.90
C ALA A 13 5.28 -13.64 -11.45
N PRO A 14 5.58 -13.50 -12.75
CA PRO A 14 5.94 -12.22 -13.32
C PRO A 14 4.79 -11.24 -13.06
N PHE A 15 5.13 -10.00 -12.68
CA PHE A 15 4.16 -8.93 -12.62
C PHE A 15 3.48 -8.84 -14.00
N PRO A 16 2.13 -8.91 -14.08
CA PRO A 16 1.45 -8.84 -15.37
C PRO A 16 1.81 -7.54 -16.07
N ASN A 17 1.97 -7.60 -17.39
CA ASN A 17 2.35 -6.46 -18.23
C ASN A 17 1.37 -5.28 -17.97
N PRO A 18 1.88 -4.07 -17.63
CA PRO A 18 1.06 -2.92 -17.28
C PRO A 18 0.10 -2.45 -18.39
N ASN A 19 0.35 -2.82 -19.65
CA ASN A 19 -0.55 -2.52 -20.77
C ASN A 19 -1.73 -3.52 -20.86
N LEU A 20 -1.46 -4.79 -20.58
CA LEU A 20 -2.45 -5.87 -20.67
C LEU A 20 -3.43 -5.87 -19.47
N VAL A 21 -2.96 -5.39 -18.31
CA VAL A 21 -3.85 -5.16 -17.16
C VAL A 21 -4.86 -4.07 -17.43
N ASP A 22 -4.47 -2.94 -18.02
CA ASP A 22 -5.36 -1.78 -18.17
C ASP A 22 -6.54 -2.12 -19.09
N GLN A 23 -6.27 -2.93 -20.12
CA GLN A 23 -7.26 -3.52 -21.01
C GLN A 23 -8.24 -4.47 -20.29
N TRP A 24 -7.78 -5.27 -19.32
CA TRP A 24 -8.62 -6.17 -18.52
C TRP A 24 -9.41 -5.45 -17.42
N ILE A 25 -8.81 -4.45 -16.76
CA ILE A 25 -9.48 -3.58 -15.78
C ILE A 25 -10.61 -2.81 -16.47
N SER A 26 -10.37 -2.28 -17.67
CA SER A 26 -11.38 -1.59 -18.47
C SER A 26 -12.56 -2.49 -18.88
N ALA A 27 -12.32 -3.80 -19.00
CA ALA A 27 -13.37 -4.80 -19.26
C ALA A 27 -14.11 -5.25 -17.98
N SER A 28 -13.51 -5.07 -16.81
CA SER A 28 -14.05 -5.49 -15.51
C SER A 28 -14.84 -4.33 -14.88
N LYS A 29 -16.12 -4.20 -15.22
CA LYS A 29 -17.04 -3.23 -14.57
C LYS A 29 -17.14 -3.55 -13.07
N ILE A 30 -16.49 -2.73 -12.25
CA ILE A 30 -16.65 -2.75 -10.80
C ILE A 30 -18.07 -2.25 -10.49
N ASN A 31 -18.88 -2.98 -9.72
CA ASN A 31 -20.21 -2.49 -9.37
C ASN A 31 -20.09 -1.28 -8.44
N GLU A 32 -20.96 -0.29 -8.64
CA GLU A 32 -20.86 1.04 -8.02
C GLU A 32 -20.97 1.00 -6.48
N THR A 33 -21.58 -0.06 -5.94
CA THR A 33 -21.83 -0.33 -4.52
C THR A 33 -20.73 -1.13 -3.82
N GLU A 34 -19.78 -1.72 -4.55
CA GLU A 34 -18.67 -2.47 -3.96
C GLU A 34 -17.59 -1.53 -3.38
N VAL A 35 -16.75 -2.05 -2.48
CA VAL A 35 -15.67 -1.25 -1.87
C VAL A 35 -14.64 -0.89 -2.93
N GLY A 36 -14.46 0.40 -3.20
CA GLY A 36 -13.69 0.91 -4.34
C GLY A 36 -14.53 1.31 -5.54
N GLY A 37 -15.85 1.11 -5.50
CA GLY A 37 -16.82 1.70 -6.42
C GLY A 37 -17.14 3.16 -6.08
N ARG A 38 -17.94 3.80 -6.94
CA ARG A 38 -18.26 5.25 -6.86
C ARG A 38 -18.85 5.66 -5.50
N PHE A 39 -19.66 4.81 -4.86
CA PHE A 39 -20.35 5.13 -3.60
C PHE A 39 -19.54 4.80 -2.34
N ARG A 40 -18.46 4.01 -2.44
CA ARG A 40 -17.62 3.60 -1.31
C ARG A 40 -16.13 3.71 -1.67
N PRO A 41 -15.60 4.94 -1.85
CA PRO A 41 -14.20 5.14 -2.22
C PRO A 41 -13.27 4.59 -1.13
N LEU A 42 -12.17 3.97 -1.56
CA LEU A 42 -11.10 3.59 -0.65
C LEU A 42 -10.45 4.85 -0.07
N SER A 43 -10.14 4.84 1.23
CA SER A 43 -9.41 5.96 1.87
C SER A 43 -8.11 6.28 1.12
N GLU A 44 -7.72 7.55 1.11
CA GLU A 44 -6.44 7.94 0.51
C GLU A 44 -5.25 7.21 1.15
N ILE A 45 -4.27 6.86 0.32
CA ILE A 45 -3.04 6.21 0.76
C ILE A 45 -2.10 7.31 1.27
N THR A 46 -2.11 7.54 2.58
CA THR A 46 -1.29 8.56 3.25
C THR A 46 -0.17 7.93 4.07
N GLU A 47 0.91 8.69 4.33
CA GLU A 47 1.99 8.32 5.26
C GLU A 47 2.79 7.07 4.85
N VAL A 48 2.87 6.79 3.55
CA VAL A 48 3.72 5.76 2.98
C VAL A 48 4.66 6.36 1.93
N CYS A 49 5.77 5.69 1.67
CA CYS A 49 6.64 6.09 0.58
C CYS A 49 6.02 5.81 -0.79
N GLN A 50 6.50 6.50 -1.82
CA GLN A 50 6.03 6.37 -3.21
C GLN A 50 5.99 4.89 -3.65
N ARG A 51 7.06 4.14 -3.41
CA ARG A 51 7.12 2.71 -3.76
C ARG A 51 6.03 1.87 -3.08
N CYS A 52 5.73 2.17 -1.82
CA CYS A 52 4.69 1.47 -1.07
C CYS A 52 3.29 1.91 -1.51
N LYS A 53 3.12 3.18 -1.88
CA LYS A 53 1.89 3.70 -2.46
C LYS A 53 1.54 2.96 -3.74
N GLU A 54 2.48 2.89 -4.69
CA GLU A 54 2.29 2.18 -5.96
C GLU A 54 1.91 0.71 -5.74
N HIS A 55 2.55 0.05 -4.77
CA HIS A 55 2.21 -1.33 -4.43
C HIS A 55 0.77 -1.47 -3.88
N ILE A 56 0.32 -0.52 -3.06
CA ILE A 56 -1.05 -0.51 -2.54
C ILE A 56 -2.05 -0.18 -3.65
N GLU A 57 -1.75 0.80 -4.51
CA GLU A 57 -2.57 1.16 -5.66
C GLU A 57 -2.70 0.02 -6.66
N TRP A 58 -1.62 -0.71 -6.93
CA TRP A 58 -1.65 -1.91 -7.74
C TRP A 58 -2.57 -2.96 -7.12
N LYS A 59 -2.49 -3.21 -5.80
CA LYS A 59 -3.43 -4.14 -5.15
C LYS A 59 -4.89 -3.69 -5.25
N ARG A 60 -5.16 -2.37 -5.17
CA ARG A 60 -6.51 -1.79 -5.35
C ARG A 60 -7.02 -2.03 -6.77
N ARG A 61 -6.20 -1.71 -7.78
CA ARG A 61 -6.53 -1.86 -9.21
C ARG A 61 -6.80 -3.30 -9.61
N TYR A 62 -6.11 -4.26 -9.01
CA TYR A 62 -6.24 -5.69 -9.35
C TYR A 62 -7.26 -6.44 -8.48
N GLY A 63 -8.04 -5.75 -7.65
CA GLY A 63 -9.02 -6.40 -6.77
C GLY A 63 -8.41 -7.27 -5.65
N LYS A 64 -7.08 -7.25 -5.47
CA LYS A 64 -6.36 -7.98 -4.41
C LYS A 64 -6.21 -7.16 -3.13
N TYR A 65 -6.90 -6.03 -3.02
CA TYR A 65 -6.86 -5.17 -1.84
C TYR A 65 -7.82 -5.67 -0.78
N LYS A 66 -7.28 -6.33 0.24
CA LYS A 66 -8.05 -6.74 1.41
C LYS A 66 -8.17 -5.57 2.39
N THR A 67 -9.39 -5.09 2.60
CA THR A 67 -9.70 -4.14 3.67
C THR A 67 -9.61 -4.81 5.04
N LEU A 68 -9.28 -4.02 6.06
CA LEU A 68 -9.33 -4.42 7.46
C LEU A 68 -10.77 -4.25 7.97
N THR A 69 -11.39 -5.33 8.44
CA THR A 69 -12.66 -5.27 9.18
C THR A 69 -12.44 -4.77 10.60
N GLU A 70 -11.29 -5.11 11.20
CA GLU A 70 -10.90 -4.71 12.55
C GLU A 70 -9.56 -3.95 12.52
N PRO A 71 -9.34 -3.00 13.45
CA PRO A 71 -8.09 -2.27 13.50
C PRO A 71 -6.92 -3.18 13.86
N ALA A 72 -5.86 -3.14 13.05
CA ALA A 72 -4.67 -3.95 13.26
C ALA A 72 -3.79 -3.38 14.38
N LYS A 73 -2.94 -4.26 14.94
CA LYS A 73 -1.95 -3.91 15.95
C LYS A 73 -0.81 -3.11 15.33
N CYS A 74 -0.54 -1.93 15.88
CA CYS A 74 0.60 -1.12 15.51
C CYS A 74 1.91 -1.74 16.00
N GLN A 75 2.95 -1.79 15.17
CA GLN A 75 4.26 -2.31 15.57
C GLN A 75 5.03 -1.41 16.54
N ARG A 76 4.70 -0.12 16.65
CA ARG A 76 5.37 0.83 17.57
C ARG A 76 4.63 0.96 18.89
N CYS A 77 3.42 1.50 18.86
CA CYS A 77 2.64 1.72 20.08
C CYS A 77 1.95 0.45 20.60
N THR A 78 1.97 -0.66 19.85
CA THR A 78 1.33 -1.95 20.19
C THR A 78 -0.19 -1.90 20.42
N LYS A 79 -0.83 -0.75 20.22
CA LYS A 79 -2.28 -0.54 20.28
C LYS A 79 -2.94 -0.97 18.96
N ARG A 80 -4.20 -1.43 19.03
CA ARG A 80 -5.02 -1.76 17.86
C ARG A 80 -5.66 -0.51 17.26
N THR A 81 -4.84 0.35 16.64
CA THR A 81 -5.28 1.64 16.08
C THR A 81 -5.04 1.77 14.58
N VAL A 82 -4.47 0.74 13.93
CA VAL A 82 -4.17 0.76 12.50
C VAL A 82 -5.43 0.44 11.71
N ARG A 83 -6.07 1.48 11.16
CA ARG A 83 -7.27 1.35 10.32
C ARG A 83 -6.96 1.14 8.83
N GLN A 84 -5.76 1.55 8.40
CA GLN A 84 -5.34 1.46 7.00
C GLN A 84 -4.78 0.07 6.69
N SER A 85 -5.29 -0.53 5.61
CA SER A 85 -4.89 -1.89 5.24
C SER A 85 -3.48 -1.88 4.64
N HIS A 86 -2.70 -2.91 4.96
CA HIS A 86 -1.27 -3.05 4.62
C HIS A 86 -0.31 -2.15 5.42
N HIS A 87 -0.81 -1.36 6.37
CA HIS A 87 0.05 -0.57 7.26
C HIS A 87 0.48 -1.42 8.46
N LYS A 88 1.75 -1.27 8.85
CA LYS A 88 2.37 -1.84 10.06
C LYS A 88 2.28 -0.86 11.23
N LEU A 89 2.24 0.44 10.93
CA LEU A 89 2.23 1.52 11.90
C LEU A 89 0.92 2.28 11.89
N CYS A 90 0.59 2.84 13.06
CA CYS A 90 -0.50 3.76 13.22
C CYS A 90 -0.16 5.10 12.55
N ALA A 91 -1.16 5.87 12.10
CA ALA A 91 -0.93 7.19 11.50
C ALA A 91 -0.15 8.13 12.44
N ALA A 92 -0.49 8.17 13.74
CA ALA A 92 0.27 8.95 14.72
C ALA A 92 1.74 8.52 14.80
N CYS A 93 2.01 7.22 14.74
CA CYS A 93 3.33 6.64 14.85
C CYS A 93 4.18 6.92 13.60
N ALA A 94 3.56 6.88 12.42
CA ALA A 94 4.22 7.20 11.15
C ALA A 94 4.54 8.71 11.06
N LYS A 95 3.64 9.56 11.55
CA LYS A 95 3.82 11.01 11.61
C LYS A 95 4.96 11.40 12.54
N GLU A 96 4.97 10.85 13.75
CA GLU A 96 5.97 11.16 14.78
C GLU A 96 7.37 10.70 14.37
N GLN A 97 7.50 9.46 13.87
CA GLN A 97 8.79 8.87 13.51
C GLN A 97 9.26 9.27 12.11
N ARG A 98 8.39 9.94 11.32
CA ARG A 98 8.61 10.26 9.91
C ARG A 98 9.08 9.06 9.06
N VAL A 99 8.47 7.90 9.29
CA VAL A 99 8.76 6.68 8.53
C VAL A 99 7.55 6.20 7.75
N CYS A 100 7.79 5.41 6.71
CA CYS A 100 6.71 4.79 5.95
C CYS A 100 5.87 3.86 6.83
N ALA A 101 4.55 4.07 6.87
CA ALA A 101 3.65 3.26 7.67
C ALA A 101 3.58 1.78 7.26
N LYS A 102 4.01 1.43 6.04
CA LYS A 102 4.01 0.06 5.50
C LYS A 102 5.34 -0.67 5.67
N CYS A 103 6.45 -0.08 5.24
CA CYS A 103 7.76 -0.73 5.29
C CYS A 103 8.63 -0.28 6.47
N CYS A 104 8.20 0.71 7.25
CA CYS A 104 8.95 1.29 8.37
C CYS A 104 10.31 1.88 7.98
N CYS A 105 10.62 1.99 6.68
CA CYS A 105 11.85 2.64 6.23
C CYS A 105 11.74 4.16 6.42
N CYS A 106 12.82 4.75 6.94
CA CYS A 106 13.04 6.20 6.92
C CYS A 106 13.30 6.58 5.47
N ILE A 107 12.42 7.40 4.88
CA ILE A 107 12.58 7.87 3.51
C ILE A 107 12.28 9.35 3.53
N GLU A 108 13.12 10.15 2.87
CA GLU A 108 12.99 11.61 2.84
C GLU A 108 11.69 12.08 2.18
N GLN A 109 11.08 11.24 1.33
CA GLN A 109 9.86 11.54 0.58
C GLN A 109 8.74 10.56 0.95
N ILE A 110 7.82 11.04 1.80
CA ILE A 110 6.59 10.33 2.17
C ILE A 110 5.43 11.05 1.48
N VAL A 111 4.56 10.29 0.81
CA VAL A 111 3.42 10.85 0.09
C VAL A 111 2.43 11.47 1.08
N GLY A 112 2.04 12.72 0.84
CA GLY A 112 1.09 13.47 1.66
C GLY A 112 1.73 14.31 2.76
N LYS A 113 3.07 14.43 2.79
CA LYS A 113 3.73 15.49 3.54
C LYS A 113 3.89 16.68 2.63
N ASP A 114 2.95 17.60 2.75
CA ASP A 114 3.14 18.97 2.32
C ASP A 114 4.45 19.47 2.95
N LEU A 115 5.28 20.10 2.14
CA LEU A 115 6.53 20.76 2.51
C LEU A 115 6.23 21.96 3.41
N ALA A 116 5.68 21.71 4.61
CA ALA A 116 5.63 22.70 5.65
C ALA A 116 7.06 22.84 6.19
N GLU A 117 7.71 23.93 5.77
CA GLU A 117 8.96 24.50 6.26
C GLU A 117 10.22 24.23 5.42
N VAL A 118 10.23 24.73 4.18
CA VAL A 118 11.48 25.23 3.56
C VAL A 118 11.27 26.67 3.05
N GLU A 119 10.89 27.60 3.93
CA GLU A 119 11.10 29.03 3.67
C GLU A 119 11.30 29.80 4.98
N SER A 120 12.36 29.46 5.70
CA SER A 120 12.96 30.39 6.64
C SER A 120 14.47 30.18 6.61
N LYS A 121 15.17 31.26 6.26
CA LYS A 121 16.63 31.42 6.15
C LYS A 121 17.25 31.09 4.78
N GLN A 122 16.92 31.90 3.78
CA GLN A 122 17.98 32.39 2.90
C GLN A 122 18.27 33.83 3.32
N LYS A 123 19.44 33.99 3.94
CA LYS A 123 20.00 35.22 4.49
C LYS A 123 20.35 36.21 3.38
#